data_AF-A0A8T5R9U7-F1
#
_entry.id   AF-A0A8T5R9U7-F1
#
_cell.length_a   1.000
_cell.length_b   1.000
_cell.length_c   1.000
_cell.angle_alpha   90.00
_cell.angle_beta   90.00
_cell.angle_gamma   90.00
#
_symmetry.space_group_name_H-M   'P 1'
#
loop_
_entity.id
_entity.type
_entity.pdbx_description
1 polymer ?
#
loop_
_entity_poly.entity_id
_entity_poly.type
_entity_poly.pdbx_seq_one_letter_code
_entity_poly.pdbx_strand_id
1 'polypeptide(L)' 'MRVKLCFKCKQYIAIRENDFNNSRDLLLFDKAHAGHPTQVVNEEEVANYEIWAGS' A
#
# COMPACT_ATOMS: atom_id res chain seq x y z
N MET A 1 -6.76 3.78 -9.26
CA MET A 1 -5.88 4.56 -8.35
C MET A 1 -4.71 3.68 -7.94
N ARG A 2 -3.48 4.20 -7.87
CA ARG A 2 -2.33 3.42 -7.38
C ARG A 2 -2.26 3.47 -5.87
N VAL A 3 -1.90 2.36 -5.25
CA VAL A 3 -1.74 2.23 -3.80
C VAL A 3 -0.45 1.49 -3.49
N LYS A 4 0.15 1.78 -2.34
CA LYS A 4 1.26 1.01 -1.79
C LYS A 4 0.70 0.06 -0.74
N LEU A 5 0.77 -1.23 -1.01
CA LEU A 5 0.27 -2.32 -0.15
C LEU A 5 1.44 -2.93 0.62
N CYS A 6 1.24 -3.20 1.91
CA CYS A 6 2.10 -4.03 2.74
C CYS A 6 1.47 -5.41 2.90
N PHE A 7 2.12 -6.45 2.38
CA PHE A 7 1.59 -7.81 2.41
C PHE A 7 1.61 -8.42 3.83
N LYS A 8 2.59 -8.04 4.65
CA LYS A 8 2.69 -8.54 6.02
C LYS A 8 1.63 -7.96 6.96
N CYS A 9 1.31 -6.67 6.81
CA CYS A 9 0.33 -5.98 7.65
C CYS A 9 -1.07 -5.97 7.05
N LYS A 10 -1.23 -6.34 5.77
CA LYS A 10 -2.47 -6.21 5.01
C LYS A 10 -3.02 -4.77 5.05
N GLN A 11 -2.11 -3.80 5.05
CA GLN A 11 -2.43 -2.37 5.06
C GLN A 11 -1.98 -1.74 3.76
N TYR A 12 -2.75 -0.80 3.22
CA TYR A 12 -2.37 -0.05 2.04
C TYR A 12 -2.60 1.44 2.21
N ILE A 13 -1.85 2.23 1.45
CA ILE A 13 -2.00 3.68 1.37
C ILE A 13 -2.13 4.13 -0.09
N ALA A 14 -3.04 5.06 -0.35
CA ALA A 14 -3.21 5.62 -1.69
C ALA A 14 -2.02 6.50 -2.09
N ILE A 15 -1.55 6.32 -3.32
CA ILE A 15 -0.54 7.17 -3.95
C ILE A 15 -1.28 8.22 -4.77
N ARG A 16 -1.24 9.47 -4.32
CA ARG A 16 -1.84 10.63 -4.98
C ARG A 16 -0.71 11.47 -5.57
N GLU A 17 -0.42 11.24 -6.85
CA GLU A 17 0.72 11.86 -7.55
C GLU A 17 0.68 13.40 -7.58
N ASN A 18 -0.50 14.00 -7.39
CA ASN A 18 -0.69 15.46 -7.46
C ASN A 18 -0.89 16.13 -6.08
N ASP A 19 -0.63 15.42 -4.98
CA ASP A 19 -0.90 15.89 -3.62
C ASP A 19 0.40 15.89 -2.79
N PHE A 20 0.95 17.07 -2.54
CA PHE A 20 2.22 17.22 -1.82
C PHE A 20 2.18 16.59 -0.42
N ASN A 21 1.02 16.61 0.25
CA ASN A 21 0.86 15.99 1.57
C ASN A 21 0.99 14.47 1.54
N ASN A 22 0.66 13.83 0.41
CA ASN A 22 0.74 12.38 0.25
C ASN A 22 2.16 11.84 0.37
N SER A 23 3.17 12.65 0.00
CA SER A 23 4.58 12.29 0.14
C SER A 23 4.99 12.05 1.61
N ARG A 24 4.42 12.82 2.55
CA ARG A 24 4.68 12.64 3.99
C ARG A 24 4.03 11.36 4.52
N ASP A 25 2.79 11.11 4.14
CA ASP A 25 2.09 9.90 4.58
C ASP A 25 2.72 8.63 3.99
N LEU A 26 3.21 8.68 2.75
CA LEU A 26 3.99 7.59 2.14
C LEU A 26 5.29 7.33 2.91
N LEU A 27 6.03 8.37 3.28
CA LEU A 27 7.24 8.24 4.10
C LEU A 27 6.95 7.64 5.48
N LEU A 28 5.86 8.05 6.12
CA LEU A 28 5.42 7.48 7.40
C LEU A 28 5.02 6.01 7.24
N PHE A 29 4.33 5.67 6.15
CA PHE A 29 3.98 4.30 5.82
C PHE A 29 5.23 3.45 5.62
N ASP A 30 6.22 3.90 4.83
CA ASP A 30 7.49 3.21 4.64
C ASP A 30 8.24 3.00 5.95
N LYS A 31 8.25 4.00 6.83
CA LYS A 31 8.91 3.91 8.14
C LYS A 31 8.21 2.90 9.06
N ALA A 32 6.88 2.90 9.08
CA ALA A 32 6.08 1.96 9.89
C ALA A 32 6.19 0.51 9.38
N HIS A 33 6.40 0.35 8.07
CA HIS A 33 6.50 -0.95 7.40
C HIS A 33 7.94 -1.28 6.97
N ALA A 34 8.94 -0.68 7.63
CA ALA A 34 10.34 -0.91 7.31
C ALA A 34 10.69 -2.40 7.45
N GLY A 35 11.25 -2.98 6.38
CA GLY A 35 11.57 -4.41 6.32
C GLY A 35 10.38 -5.33 6.04
N HIS A 36 9.20 -4.79 5.72
CA HIS A 36 8.07 -5.57 5.25
C HIS A 36 8.06 -5.68 3.72
N PRO A 37 7.53 -6.78 3.16
CA PRO A 37 7.26 -6.86 1.73
C PRO A 37 6.14 -5.88 1.38
N THR A 38 6.50 -4.77 0.74
CA THR A 38 5.55 -3.78 0.22
C THR A 38 5.64 -3.70 -1.30
N GLN A 39 4.51 -3.47 -1.97
CA GLN A 39 4.45 -3.32 -3.42
C GLN A 39 3.45 -2.24 -3.82
N VAL A 40 3.75 -1.54 -4.91
CA VAL A 40 2.79 -0.62 -5.53
C VAL A 40 1.90 -1.43 -6.47
N VAL A 41 0.60 -1.38 -6.21
CA VAL A 41 -0.43 -2.08 -6.98
C VAL A 41 -1.55 -1.11 -7.33
N ASN A 42 -2.46 -1.54 -8.22
CA ASN A 42 -3.72 -0.82 -8.38
C ASN A 42 -4.65 -1.14 -7.20
N GLU A 43 -5.52 -0.21 -6.84
CA GLU A 43 -6.50 -0.41 -5.77
C GLU A 43 -7.37 -1.65 -5.98
N GLU A 44 -7.76 -1.93 -7.23
CA GLU A 44 -8.51 -3.13 -7.63
C GLU A 44 -7.77 -4.45 -7.30
N GLU A 45 -6.44 -4.44 -7.34
CA GLU A 45 -5.61 -5.62 -7.04
C GLU A 45 -5.53 -5.90 -5.53
N VAL A 46 -5.81 -4.91 -4.69
CA VAL A 46 -5.88 -5.10 -3.23
C VAL A 46 -7.06 -6.00 -2.86
N ALA A 47 -8.22 -5.78 -3.47
CA ALA A 47 -9.40 -6.61 -3.27
C ALA A 47 -9.16 -8.06 -3.75
N ASN A 48 -8.45 -8.22 -4.86
CA ASN A 48 -8.05 -9.54 -5.35
C ASN A 48 -7.07 -10.26 -4.41
N TYR A 49 -6.21 -9.53 -3.69
CA TYR A 49 -5.27 -10.11 -2.75
C TYR A 49 -5.95 -10.72 -1.51
N GLU A 50 -6.98 -10.08 -0.97
CA GLU A 50 -7.73 -10.64 0.16
C GLU A 50 -8.42 -11.96 -0.19
N ILE A 51 -8.85 -12.11 -1.43
CA ILE A 51 -9.48 -13.34 -1.95
C ILE A 51 -8.43 -14.47 -2.08
N TRP A 52 -7.19 -14.15 -2.47
CA TRP A 52 -6.14 -15.17 -2.66
C TRP A 52 -5.50 -15.64 -1.34
N ALA A 53 -5.40 -14.79 -0.33
CA ALA A 53 -4.85 -15.14 0.99
C ALA A 53 -5.82 -15.94 1.88
N GLY A 54 -7.05 -16.21 1.40
CA GLY A 54 -8.10 -16.95 2.10
C GLY A 54 -8.41 -18.34 1.55
N SER A 55 -7.62 -18.86 0.59
CA SER A 55 -7.72 -20.25 0.08
C SER A 55 -6.66 -21.17 0.67
#